data_AF-A0A4U5LRI3-F1
#
_entry.id   AF-A0A4U5LRI3-F1
#
_cell.length_a   1.000
_cell.length_b   1.000
_cell.length_c   1.000
_cell.angle_alpha   90.00
_cell.angle_beta   90.00
_cell.angle_gamma   90.00
#
_symmetry.space_group_name_H-M   'P 1'
#
loop_
_entity.id
_entity.type
_entity.pdbx_description
1 polymer ?
#
loop_
_entity_poly.entity_id
_entity_poly.type
_entity_poly.pdbx_seq_one_letter_code
_entity_poly.pdbx_strand_id
1 'polypeptide(L)'
;MPNFSRQLAYKRDNNELLLFVLKQLVKEQYSFEQSRTDRRDVISQLTISEKDFIERAKQLKIENLKPFYSSRAFSENKFVHNAQQGAIVHNLFDD
;
A
#
# COMPACT_ATOMS: atom_id res chain seq x y z
N MET A 1 9.18 -30.15 16.55
CA MET A 1 8.34 -28.93 16.61
C MET A 1 8.77 -27.94 15.53
N PRO A 2 8.05 -27.77 14.42
CA PRO A 2 8.37 -26.73 13.44
C PRO A 2 7.14 -25.88 13.09
N ASN A 3 6.84 -24.83 13.86
CA ASN A 3 5.77 -23.87 13.51
C ASN A 3 6.29 -22.52 13.01
N PHE A 4 7.60 -22.26 13.13
CA PHE A 4 8.19 -20.98 12.72
C PHE A 4 8.20 -20.78 11.21
N SER A 5 8.50 -21.81 10.43
CA SER A 5 8.57 -21.71 8.96
C SER A 5 7.19 -21.40 8.34
N ARG A 6 6.12 -21.98 8.88
CA ARG A 6 4.75 -21.75 8.39
C ARG A 6 4.25 -20.33 8.72
N GLN A 7 4.57 -19.85 9.91
CA GLN A 7 4.23 -18.49 10.33
C GLN A 7 4.97 -17.43 9.51
N LEU A 8 6.24 -17.70 9.16
CA LEU A 8 7.02 -16.78 8.33
C LEU A 8 6.51 -16.74 6.89
N ALA A 9 6.18 -17.90 6.30
CA ALA A 9 5.57 -17.98 4.99
C ALA A 9 4.23 -17.23 4.94
N TYR A 10 3.34 -17.50 5.90
CA TYR A 10 2.04 -16.81 5.99
C TYR A 10 2.17 -15.28 6.12
N LYS A 11 3.15 -14.80 6.90
CA LYS A 11 3.44 -13.35 7.00
C LYS A 11 3.93 -12.76 5.67
N ARG A 12 4.78 -13.50 4.94
CA ARG A 12 5.27 -13.10 3.62
C ARG A 12 4.11 -13.03 2.63
N ASP A 13 3.28 -14.07 2.58
CA ASP A 13 2.10 -14.13 1.70
C ASP A 13 1.15 -12.96 1.98
N ASN A 14 0.88 -12.67 3.26
CA ASN A 14 0.05 -11.52 3.65
C ASN A 14 0.65 -10.18 3.20
N ASN A 15 1.97 -10.01 3.32
CA ASN A 15 2.62 -8.78 2.86
C ASN A 15 2.55 -8.63 1.34
N GLU A 16 2.70 -9.73 0.58
CA GLU A 16 2.57 -9.72 -0.88
C GLU A 16 1.14 -9.39 -1.32
N LEU A 17 0.13 -9.95 -0.64
CA LEU A 17 -1.28 -9.63 -0.87
C LEU A 17 -1.61 -8.16 -0.55
N LEU A 18 -1.16 -7.66 0.60
CA LEU A 18 -1.35 -6.26 0.99
C LEU A 18 -0.65 -5.31 0.02
N LEU A 19 0.55 -5.64 -0.44
CA LEU A 19 1.26 -4.86 -1.44
C LEU A 19 0.51 -4.83 -2.77
N PHE A 20 -0.05 -5.96 -3.20
CA PHE A 20 -0.86 -6.03 -4.41
C PHE A 20 -2.08 -5.11 -4.33
N VAL A 21 -2.81 -5.13 -3.22
CA VAL A 21 -3.96 -4.24 -2.98
C VAL A 21 -3.53 -2.78 -3.04
N LEU A 22 -2.43 -2.42 -2.37
CA LEU A 22 -1.96 -1.03 -2.34
C LEU A 22 -1.55 -0.53 -3.74
N LYS A 23 -0.89 -1.38 -4.54
CA LYS A 23 -0.56 -1.08 -5.94
C LYS A 23 -1.80 -0.93 -6.82
N GLN A 24 -2.87 -1.67 -6.54
CA GLN A 24 -4.13 -1.47 -7.25
C GLN A 24 -4.73 -0.10 -6.91
N LEU A 25 -4.78 0.28 -5.63
CA LEU A 25 -5.27 1.60 -5.20
C LEU A 25 -4.42 2.74 -5.78
N VAL A 26 -3.10 2.57 -5.88
CA VAL A 26 -2.20 3.52 -6.57
C VAL A 26 -2.61 3.72 -8.03
N LYS A 27 -2.88 2.64 -8.77
CA LYS A 27 -3.30 2.74 -10.18
C LYS A 27 -4.66 3.43 -10.33
N GLU A 28 -5.60 3.15 -9.42
CA GLU A 28 -6.90 3.79 -9.37
C GLU A 28 -6.73 5.30 -9.11
N GLN A 29 -5.94 5.68 -8.09
CA GLN A 29 -5.67 7.09 -7.77
C GLN A 29 -4.92 7.80 -8.90
N TYR A 30 -3.90 7.17 -9.48
CA TYR A 30 -3.16 7.73 -10.62
C TYR A 30 -4.07 8.03 -11.80
N SER A 31 -4.94 7.07 -12.15
CA SER A 31 -5.88 7.24 -13.28
C SER A 31 -6.87 8.37 -13.00
N PHE A 32 -7.32 8.50 -11.75
CA PHE A 32 -8.19 9.59 -11.32
C PHE A 32 -7.48 10.95 -11.43
N GLU A 33 -6.29 11.10 -10.85
CA GLU A 33 -5.51 12.34 -10.93
C GLU A 33 -5.16 12.71 -12.38
N GLN A 34 -4.76 11.72 -13.19
CA GLN A 34 -4.42 11.92 -14.60
C GLN A 34 -5.62 12.41 -15.43
N SER A 35 -6.84 11.98 -15.09
CA SER A 35 -8.06 12.44 -15.77
C SER A 35 -8.45 13.88 -15.43
N ARG A 36 -7.99 14.39 -14.29
CA ARG A 36 -8.30 15.74 -13.79
C ARG A 36 -7.21 16.75 -14.13
N THR A 37 -5.99 16.27 -14.26
CA THR A 37 -4.80 17.06 -14.46
C THR A 37 -4.63 17.34 -15.95
N ASP A 38 -4.36 18.60 -16.31
CA ASP A 38 -3.99 18.95 -17.69
C ASP A 38 -2.73 18.17 -18.07
N ARG A 39 -2.61 17.72 -19.33
CA ARG A 39 -1.54 16.81 -19.80
C ARG A 39 -0.09 17.29 -19.56
N ARG A 40 0.11 18.48 -19.00
CA ARG A 40 1.40 19.10 -18.72
C ARG A 40 1.87 18.97 -17.27
N ASP A 41 0.98 18.73 -16.31
CA ASP A 41 1.44 18.57 -14.93
C ASP A 41 1.83 17.11 -14.65
N VAL A 42 2.98 16.98 -14.02
CA VAL A 42 3.61 15.71 -13.70
C VAL A 42 3.16 15.29 -12.30
N ILE A 43 2.41 14.19 -12.20
CA ILE A 43 1.90 13.68 -10.92
C ILE A 43 3.07 13.06 -10.13
N SER A 44 3.61 13.79 -9.17
CA SER A 44 4.81 13.40 -8.43
C SER A 44 4.58 12.56 -7.18
N GLN A 45 3.39 12.67 -6.63
CA GLN A 45 3.00 12.01 -5.40
C GLN A 45 1.52 11.65 -5.45
N LEU A 46 1.19 10.47 -4.92
CA LEU A 46 -0.18 10.02 -4.74
C LEU A 46 -0.49 9.83 -3.27
N THR A 47 -1.68 10.24 -2.88
CA THR A 47 -2.22 10.04 -1.53
C THR A 47 -3.35 9.03 -1.62
N ILE A 48 -3.15 7.88 -0.97
CA ILE A 48 -4.12 6.79 -0.89
C ILE A 48 -4.83 6.85 0.46
N SER A 49 -6.15 6.73 0.48
CA SER A 49 -6.95 6.60 1.71
C SER A 49 -6.54 5.34 2.49
N GLU A 50 -6.11 5.50 3.73
CA GLU A 50 -5.80 4.36 4.60
C GLU A 50 -7.07 3.54 4.89
N LYS A 51 -8.21 4.21 5.02
CA LYS A 51 -9.50 3.55 5.24
C LYS A 51 -9.81 2.56 4.12
N ASP A 52 -9.65 2.99 2.87
CA ASP A 52 -9.96 2.16 1.69
C ASP A 52 -9.03 0.95 1.65
N PHE A 53 -7.76 1.15 1.98
CA PHE A 53 -6.78 0.07 2.09
C PHE A 53 -7.16 -0.95 3.17
N ILE A 54 -7.58 -0.49 4.35
CA ILE A 54 -8.06 -1.36 5.45
C ILE A 54 -9.31 -2.13 5.02
N GLU A 55 -10.27 -1.49 4.35
CA GLU A 55 -11.50 -2.14 3.89
C GLU A 55 -11.20 -3.25 2.87
N ARG A 56 -10.29 -3.01 1.92
CA ARG A 56 -9.84 -4.04 0.97
C ARG A 56 -9.08 -5.18 1.66
N ALA A 57 -8.22 -4.88 2.64
CA ALA A 57 -7.50 -5.90 3.40
C ALA A 57 -8.42 -6.81 4.23
N LYS A 58 -9.51 -6.25 4.79
CA LYS A 58 -10.54 -7.03 5.50
C LYS A 58 -11.22 -8.07 4.61
N GLN A 59 -11.43 -7.75 3.32
CA GLN A 59 -11.98 -8.72 2.35
C GLN A 59 -11.06 -9.92 2.14
N LEU A 60 -9.75 -9.74 2.34
CA LEU A 60 -8.73 -10.80 2.31
C LEU A 60 -8.57 -11.51 3.66
N LYS A 61 -9.42 -11.20 4.65
CA LYS A 61 -9.34 -11.70 6.04
C LYS A 61 -8.02 -11.34 6.74
N ILE A 62 -7.43 -10.21 6.37
CA ILE A 62 -6.24 -9.65 7.03
C ILE A 62 -6.69 -8.52 7.96
N GLU A 63 -6.68 -8.80 9.27
CA GLU A 63 -7.20 -7.87 10.27
C GLU A 63 -6.16 -6.89 10.81
N ASN A 64 -4.88 -7.30 10.83
CA ASN A 64 -3.79 -6.51 11.41
C ASN A 64 -2.78 -6.08 10.34
N LEU A 65 -2.89 -4.83 9.91
CA LEU A 65 -2.01 -4.22 8.92
C LEU A 65 -0.78 -3.54 9.55
N LYS A 66 -0.73 -3.38 10.88
CA LYS A 66 0.40 -2.72 11.55
C LYS A 66 1.77 -3.33 11.19
N PRO A 67 1.94 -4.67 11.12
CA PRO A 67 3.21 -5.27 10.73
C PRO A 67 3.61 -4.93 9.29
N PHE A 68 2.64 -4.69 8.41
CA PHE A 68 2.87 -4.37 7.01
C PHE A 68 3.45 -2.96 6.85
N TYR A 69 2.97 -1.97 7.60
CA TYR A 69 3.51 -0.60 7.55
C TYR A 69 4.99 -0.52 7.95
N SER A 70 5.44 -1.39 8.85
CA SER A 70 6.86 -1.54 9.23
C SER A 70 7.63 -2.57 8.38
N SER A 71 6.99 -3.19 7.39
CA SER A 71 7.59 -4.26 6.62
C SER A 71 8.51 -3.73 5.53
N ARG A 72 9.52 -4.53 5.18
CA ARG A 72 10.41 -4.26 4.06
C ARG A 72 9.67 -4.11 2.73
N ALA A 73 8.59 -4.89 2.53
CA ALA A 73 7.76 -4.80 1.33
C ALA A 73 7.11 -3.42 1.16
N PHE A 74 6.72 -2.77 2.26
CA PHE A 74 6.13 -1.43 2.23
C PHE A 74 7.20 -0.35 1.94
N SER A 75 8.31 -0.38 2.68
CA SER A 75 9.38 0.62 2.52
C SER A 75 10.12 0.51 1.19
N GLU A 76 10.40 -0.69 0.69
CA GLU A 76 11.09 -0.89 -0.61
C GLU A 76 10.24 -0.45 -1.80
N ASN A 77 8.91 -0.43 -1.66
CA ASN A 77 8.02 0.09 -2.68
C ASN A 77 7.70 1.59 -2.47
N LYS A 78 8.51 2.30 -1.66
CA LYS A 78 8.45 3.75 -1.45
C LYS A 78 7.07 4.23 -0.97
N PHE A 79 6.46 3.47 -0.07
CA PHE A 79 5.25 3.89 0.62
C PHE A 79 5.59 4.50 1.98
N VAL A 80 4.83 5.52 2.37
CA VAL A 80 4.95 6.19 3.67
C VAL A 80 3.58 6.21 4.32
N HIS A 81 3.47 5.70 5.55
CA HIS A 81 2.22 5.72 6.30
C HIS A 81 2.11 7.01 7.10
N ASN A 82 1.05 7.78 6.87
CA ASN A 82 0.69 8.97 7.64
C ASN A 82 -0.58 8.70 8.47
N ALA A 83 -0.39 8.18 9.68
CA ALA A 83 -1.48 7.85 10.59
C ALA A 83 -2.27 9.09 11.06
N GLN A 84 -1.66 10.29 11.09
CA GLN A 84 -2.36 11.51 11.49
C GLN A 84 -3.39 11.95 10.45
N GLN A 85 -3.09 11.74 9.17
CA GLN A 85 -3.97 12.08 8.06
C GLN A 85 -4.84 10.90 7.61
N GLY A 86 -4.64 9.70 8.17
CA GLY A 86 -5.31 8.47 7.72
C GLY A 86 -5.01 8.17 6.25
N ALA A 87 -3.74 8.35 5.85
CA ALA A 87 -3.32 8.26 4.46
C ALA A 87 -2.03 7.46 4.30
N ILE A 88 -1.87 6.85 3.12
CA ILE A 88 -0.64 6.23 2.66
C ILE A 88 -0.16 7.02 1.46
N VAL A 89 1.07 7.49 1.52
CA VAL A 89 1.68 8.32 0.49
C VAL A 89 2.60 7.46 -0.37
N HIS A 90 2.52 7.64 -1.69
CA HIS A 90 3.40 7.00 -2.65
C HIS A 90 4.08 8.05 -3.53
N ASN A 91 5.42 8.07 -3.49
CA ASN A 91 6.21 8.96 -4.34
C ASN A 91 6.50 8.26 -5.66
N LEU A 92 6.08 8.86 -6.78
CA LEU A 92 6.19 8.26 -8.12
C LEU A 92 7.55 8.55 -8.78
N PHE A 93 8.21 9.63 -8.39
CA PHE A 93 9.56 9.96 -8.86
C PHE A 93 10.55 9.81 -7.71
N ASP A 94 11.57 8.99 -7.96
CA ASP A 94 12.85 9.01 -7.28
C ASP A 94 13.85 8.46 -8.31
N ASP A 95 14.24 9.36 -9.23
CA ASP A 95 15.57 9.58 -9.81
C ASP A 95 15.54 10.93 -10.56
#